data_AF-A0A1G7SGZ2-F1
#
_entry.id   AF-A0A1G7SGZ2-F1
#
_cell.length_a   1.000
_cell.length_b   1.000
_cell.length_c   1.000
_cell.angle_alpha   90.00
_cell.angle_beta   90.00
_cell.angle_gamma   90.00
#
_symmetry.space_group_name_H-M   'P 1'
#
loop_
_entity.id
_entity.type
_entity.pdbx_description
1 polymer ?
#
loop_
_entity_poly.entity_id
_entity_poly.type
_entity_poly.pdbx_seq_one_letter_code
_entity_poly.pdbx_strand_id
1 'polypeptide(L)' 'MLGSPDPASVMAVGDSLPTDIAGATAAGITGVLVTGGIHAGDLGVRMGEAPAPEALARLCDAKGIWPSAAIPAFRW' A
#
# COMPACT_ATOMS: atom_id res chain seq x y z
N MET A 1 -1.46 20.22 -14.50
CA MET A 1 -0.46 19.68 -13.55
C MET A 1 -0.89 20.04 -12.14
N LEU A 2 -0.65 19.17 -11.16
CA LEU A 2 -1.05 19.35 -9.75
C LEU A 2 -0.22 20.40 -8.97
N GLY A 3 0.71 21.11 -9.63
CA GLY A 3 1.65 22.01 -8.95
C GLY A 3 2.70 21.25 -8.14
N SER A 4 3.13 21.84 -7.02
CA SER A 4 4.11 21.28 -6.07
C SER A 4 3.50 21.25 -4.67
N PRO A 5 2.53 20.34 -4.40
CA PRO A 5 1.88 20.28 -3.09
C PRO A 5 2.88 19.87 -2.01
N ASP A 6 2.58 20.25 -0.76
CA ASP A 6 3.31 19.76 0.42
C ASP A 6 3.17 18.22 0.49
N PRO A 7 4.27 17.45 0.48
CA PRO A 7 4.23 15.99 0.60
C PRO A 7 3.41 15.48 1.78
N ALA A 8 3.36 16.22 2.89
CA ALA A 8 2.56 15.87 4.07
C ALA A 8 1.04 15.94 3.82
N SER A 9 0.61 16.64 2.77
CA SER A 9 -0.78 16.77 2.34
C SER A 9 -1.18 15.79 1.24
N VAL A 10 -0.25 14.93 0.82
CA VAL A 10 -0.46 13.96 -0.27
C VAL A 10 -0.43 12.54 0.29
N MET A 11 -1.19 11.65 -0.35
CA MET A 11 -1.18 10.21 -0.05
C MET A 11 -1.16 9.44 -1.36
N ALA A 12 -0.21 8.51 -1.49
CA ALA A 12 -0.17 7.54 -2.56
C ALA A 12 -1.01 6.33 -2.16
N VAL A 13 -1.94 5.91 -3.03
CA VAL A 13 -2.74 4.70 -2.85
C VAL A 13 -2.43 3.77 -4.01
N GLY A 14 -1.98 2.55 -3.71
CA GLY A 14 -1.58 1.58 -4.72
C GLY A 14 -1.49 0.17 -4.15
N ASP A 15 -1.37 -0.84 -4.99
CA ASP A 15 -1.42 -2.25 -4.59
C ASP A 15 -0.04 -2.94 -4.58
N SER A 16 1.01 -2.25 -5.00
CA SER A 16 2.36 -2.79 -5.11
C SER A 16 3.30 -2.22 -4.06
N LEU A 17 3.86 -3.11 -3.23
CA LEU A 17 4.92 -2.75 -2.28
C LEU A 17 6.17 -2.18 -2.98
N PRO A 18 6.78 -2.84 -3.99
CA PRO A 18 8.04 -2.38 -4.58
C PRO A 18 7.92 -1.14 -5.47
N THR A 19 6.72 -0.76 -5.90
CA THR A 19 6.52 0.44 -6.74
C THR A 19 5.83 1.54 -5.96
N ASP A 20 4.59 1.32 -5.50
CA ASP A 20 3.75 2.39 -5.00
C ASP A 20 4.20 2.81 -3.60
N ILE A 21 4.40 1.83 -2.71
CA ILE A 21 4.80 2.09 -1.33
C ILE A 21 6.27 2.48 -1.23
N ALA A 22 7.15 1.78 -1.93
CA ALA A 22 8.57 2.15 -1.99
C ALA A 22 8.75 3.54 -2.64
N GLY A 23 8.01 3.84 -3.70
CA GLY A 23 8.01 5.14 -4.36
C GLY A 23 7.48 6.26 -3.47
N ALA A 24 6.36 6.04 -2.78
CA ALA A 24 5.81 6.98 -1.80
C ALA A 24 6.81 7.27 -0.68
N THR A 25 7.43 6.22 -0.14
CA THR A 25 8.47 6.34 0.90
C THR A 25 9.66 7.16 0.40
N ALA A 26 10.16 6.87 -0.80
CA ALA A 26 11.27 7.62 -1.41
C ALA A 26 10.91 9.09 -1.69
N ALA A 27 9.63 9.38 -1.96
CA ALA A 27 9.12 10.72 -2.18
C ALA A 27 8.77 11.47 -0.87
N GLY A 28 8.86 10.82 0.29
CA GLY A 28 8.47 11.41 1.57
C GLY A 28 6.96 11.61 1.73
N ILE A 29 6.15 10.78 1.07
CA ILE A 29 4.68 10.86 1.03
C ILE A 29 4.09 9.64 1.76
N THR A 30 2.92 9.81 2.38
CA THR A 30 2.17 8.72 3.00
C THR A 30 1.77 7.67 1.95
N GLY A 31 2.11 6.40 2.17
CA GLY A 31 1.77 5.28 1.28
C GLY A 31 0.69 4.37 1.87
N VAL A 32 -0.39 4.12 1.13
CA VAL A 32 -1.47 3.20 1.52
C VAL A 32 -1.54 2.02 0.56
N LEU A 33 -1.41 0.81 1.10
CA LEU A 33 -1.45 -0.42 0.33
C LEU A 33 -2.89 -0.90 0.12
N VAL A 34 -3.27 -1.17 -1.11
CA VAL A 34 -4.51 -1.87 -1.47
C VAL A 34 -4.23 -3.38 -1.50
N THR A 35 -4.67 -4.09 -0.46
CA THR A 35 -4.33 -5.51 -0.26
C THR A 35 -5.08 -6.46 -1.19
N GLY A 36 -6.19 -6.00 -1.77
CA GLY A 36 -6.98 -6.74 -2.75
C GLY A 36 -6.43 -6.71 -4.19
N GLY A 37 -5.28 -6.07 -4.43
CA GLY A 37 -4.64 -5.99 -5.76
C GLY A 37 -3.60 -7.09 -6.01
N ILE A 38 -2.43 -6.77 -6.56
CA ILE A 38 -1.43 -7.77 -6.99
C ILE A 38 -0.98 -8.74 -5.88
N HIS A 39 -1.00 -8.32 -4.62
CA HIS A 39 -0.64 -9.14 -3.46
C HIS A 39 -1.80 -9.95 -2.86
N ALA A 40 -3.00 -9.89 -3.45
CA ALA A 40 -4.17 -10.60 -2.92
C ALA A 40 -3.94 -12.12 -2.80
N GLY A 41 -3.24 -12.72 -3.77
CA GLY A 41 -2.85 -14.12 -3.74
C GLY A 41 -1.88 -14.45 -2.60
N ASP A 42 -0.84 -13.62 -2.41
CA ASP A 42 0.14 -13.76 -1.31
C ASP A 42 -0.54 -13.65 0.07
N LEU A 43 -1.59 -12.82 0.15
CA LEU A 43 -2.34 -12.53 1.36
C LEU A 43 -3.51 -13.48 1.60
N GLY A 44 -3.84 -14.34 0.65
CA GLY A 44 -4.96 -15.28 0.73
C GLY A 44 -6.33 -14.61 0.76
N VAL A 45 -6.47 -13.45 0.11
CA VAL A 45 -7.73 -12.66 0.08
C VAL A 45 -8.24 -12.45 -1.33
N ARG A 46 -9.51 -12.10 -1.46
CA ARG A 46 -10.08 -11.51 -2.69
C ARG A 46 -10.19 -9.99 -2.55
N MET A 47 -10.43 -9.31 -3.67
CA MET A 47 -10.64 -7.87 -3.66
C MET A 47 -11.81 -7.48 -2.73
N GLY A 48 -11.55 -6.56 -1.80
CA GLY A 48 -12.54 -6.13 -0.80
C GLY A 48 -12.53 -6.95 0.50
N GLU A 49 -11.74 -8.03 0.59
CA GLU A 49 -11.52 -8.77 1.84
C GLU A 49 -10.25 -8.27 2.54
N ALA A 50 -10.33 -8.11 3.86
CA ALA A 50 -9.17 -7.73 4.66
C ALA A 50 -8.29 -8.96 4.96
N PRO A 51 -6.97 -8.87 4.80
CA PRO A 51 -6.07 -9.96 5.15
C PRO A 51 -5.94 -10.10 6.66
N ALA A 52 -5.51 -11.29 7.11
CA ALA A 52 -5.05 -11.46 8.48
C ALA A 52 -3.85 -10.52 8.74
N PRO A 53 -3.82 -9.78 9.86
CA PRO A 53 -2.72 -8.85 10.17
C PRO A 53 -1.34 -9.50 10.09
N GLU A 54 -1.22 -10.76 10.51
CA GLU A 54 0.05 -11.50 10.50
C GLU A 54 0.49 -11.87 9.09
N ALA A 55 -0.45 -12.11 8.16
CA ALA A 55 -0.11 -12.36 6.76
C ALA A 55 0.43 -11.10 6.09
N LEU A 56 -0.20 -9.95 6.36
CA LEU A 56 0.28 -8.66 5.88
C LEU A 56 1.65 -8.31 6.47
N ALA A 57 1.85 -8.49 7.78
CA ALA A 57 3.14 -8.25 8.42
C ALA A 57 4.26 -9.12 7.80
N ARG A 58 4.02 -10.42 7.60
CA ARG A 58 4.98 -11.32 6.94
C ARG A 58 5.33 -10.89 5.52
N LEU A 59 4.35 -10.42 4.75
CA LEU A 59 4.59 -9.91 3.40
C LEU A 59 5.47 -8.65 3.44
N CYS A 60 5.17 -7.70 4.33
CA CYS A 60 5.95 -6.48 4.51
C CYS A 60 7.38 -6.79 4.96
N ASP A 61 7.55 -7.67 5.95
CA ASP A 61 8.86 -8.12 6.45
C ASP A 61 9.69 -8.80 5.35
N ALA A 62 9.08 -9.69 4.57
CA ALA A 62 9.76 -10.38 3.47
C ALA A 62 10.24 -9.41 2.38
N LYS A 63 9.59 -8.26 2.22
CA LYS A 63 9.97 -7.23 1.24
C LYS A 63 10.81 -6.11 1.85
N GLY A 64 10.86 -5.98 3.17
CA GLY A 64 11.47 -4.85 3.86
C GLY A 64 10.78 -3.51 3.58
N ILE A 65 9.50 -3.53 3.18
CA ILE A 65 8.73 -2.35 2.78
C ILE A 65 7.43 -2.33 3.57
N TRP A 66 7.16 -1.20 4.22
CA TRP A 66 6.01 -1.03 5.10
C TRP A 66 5.14 0.16 4.65
N PRO A 67 3.85 -0.06 4.36
CA PRO A 67 2.92 1.03 4.11
C PRO A 67 2.52 1.72 5.42
N SER A 68 2.09 2.98 5.35
CA SER A 68 1.54 3.73 6.49
C SER A 68 0.16 3.22 6.90
N ALA A 69 -0.63 2.70 5.96
CA ALA A 69 -1.89 2.01 6.20
C ALA A 69 -2.18 1.00 5.10
N ALA A 70 -3.16 0.13 5.33
CA ALA A 70 -3.62 -0.83 4.33
C ALA A 70 -5.15 -0.85 4.27
N ILE A 71 -5.70 -0.96 3.05
CA ILE A 71 -7.14 -1.06 2.80
C ILE A 71 -7.43 -2.25 1.87
N PRO A 72 -8.58 -2.93 2.02
CA PRO A 72 -8.90 -4.11 1.21
C PRO A 72 -9.28 -3.80 -0.24
N ALA A 73 -9.78 -2.59 -0.50
CA ALA A 73 -10.09 -2.08 -1.83
C ALA A 73 -10.14 -0.55 -1.78
N PHE A 74 -9.80 0.10 -2.89
CA PHE A 74 -10.09 1.51 -3.12
C PHE A 74 -11.35 1.62 -3.98
N ARG A 75 -12.34 2.41 -3.53
CA ARG A 75 -13.60 2.66 -4.25
C ARG A 75 -13.81 4.17 -4.33
N TRP A 76 -14.13 4.69 -5.51
CA TRP A 76 -14.33 6.12 -5.77
C TRP A 76 -15.66 6.37 -6.48
#